data_AF-A0A2M8G3D9-F1
#
_entry.id   AF-A0A2M8G3D9-F1
#
_cell.length_a   1.000
_cell.length_b   1.000
_cell.length_c   1.000
_cell.angle_alpha   90.00
_cell.angle_beta   90.00
_cell.angle_gamma   90.00
#
_symmetry.space_group_name_H-M   'P 1'
#
loop_
_entity.id
_entity.type
_entity.pdbx_description
1 polymer ?
#
loop_
_entity_poly.entity_id
_entity_poly.type
_entity_poly.pdbx_seq_one_letter_code
_entity_poly.pdbx_strand_id
1 'polypeptide(L)'
;MPVANLFGTSGIRGLIGKEIDEKFSFKIGLALGKYLGKGRALVARDPRPGAKEITQALIKGLQKAGAEVDDAGILATPELTWYQVKRGYDLGVSVTGSHLPWNMIGIIPTLADGAGISGEVGRQITRIYESF
;
A
#
# COMPACT_ATOMS: atom_id res chain seq x y z
N MET A 1 -18.97 -15.14 -9.51
CA MET A 1 -19.51 -13.86 -9.00
C MET A 1 -18.56 -12.76 -9.44
N PRO A 2 -19.03 -11.58 -9.88
CA PRO A 2 -18.11 -10.48 -10.20
C PRO A 2 -17.34 -10.09 -8.94
N VAL A 3 -16.02 -10.00 -9.08
CA VAL A 3 -15.05 -9.83 -7.98
C VAL A 3 -15.24 -8.47 -7.31
N ALA A 4 -15.34 -8.43 -5.98
CA ALA A 4 -15.36 -7.17 -5.24
C ALA A 4 -13.97 -6.53 -5.31
N ASN A 5 -13.86 -5.36 -5.93
CA ASN A 5 -12.60 -4.63 -6.05
C ASN A 5 -12.10 -4.19 -4.67
N LEU A 6 -10.87 -4.58 -4.29
CA LEU A 6 -10.26 -4.16 -3.01
C LEU A 6 -10.03 -2.65 -2.96
N PHE A 7 -9.76 -2.03 -4.11
CA PHE A 7 -9.39 -0.62 -4.20
C PHE A 7 -10.62 0.25 -4.38
N GLY A 8 -10.92 1.07 -3.38
CA GLY A 8 -11.88 2.17 -3.49
C GLY A 8 -11.29 3.36 -4.24
N THR A 9 -11.93 4.53 -4.11
CA THR A 9 -11.49 5.79 -4.72
C THR A 9 -10.11 6.28 -4.25
N SER A 10 -9.62 5.81 -3.10
CA SER A 10 -8.34 6.25 -2.53
C SER A 10 -7.68 5.12 -1.75
N GLY A 11 -7.34 4.04 -2.45
CA GLY A 11 -6.71 2.86 -1.87
C GLY A 11 -7.69 1.96 -1.12
N ILE A 12 -7.13 1.20 -0.18
CA ILE A 12 -7.87 0.28 0.70
C ILE A 12 -8.05 0.96 2.05
N ARG A 13 -9.23 0.91 2.64
CA ARG A 13 -9.53 1.53 3.96
C ARG A 13 -10.27 0.55 4.86
N GLY A 14 -10.04 0.67 6.17
CA GLY A 14 -10.70 -0.17 7.16
C GLY A 14 -10.25 0.12 8.59
N LEU A 15 -10.88 -0.58 9.53
CA LEU A 15 -10.58 -0.52 10.96
C LEU A 15 -9.25 -1.21 11.28
N ILE A 16 -8.42 -0.52 12.04
CA ILE A 16 -7.12 -1.00 12.52
C ILE A 16 -7.32 -2.23 13.41
N GLY A 17 -6.56 -3.30 13.12
CA GLY A 17 -6.60 -4.55 13.90
C GLY A 17 -7.86 -5.39 13.71
N LYS A 18 -8.77 -5.00 12.81
CA LYS A 18 -9.97 -5.76 12.45
C LYS A 18 -10.03 -6.07 10.96
N GLU A 19 -10.11 -5.03 10.15
CA GLU A 19 -10.18 -5.14 8.68
C GLU A 19 -8.80 -4.96 8.06
N ILE A 20 -8.01 -4.06 8.63
CA ILE A 20 -6.60 -3.87 8.29
C ILE A 20 -5.77 -4.25 9.51
N ASP A 21 -5.33 -5.51 9.51
CA ASP A 21 -4.37 -6.06 10.47
C ASP A 21 -3.03 -6.39 9.78
N GLU A 22 -2.06 -6.90 10.55
CA GLU A 22 -0.74 -7.28 10.01
C GLU A 22 -0.84 -8.37 8.92
N LYS A 23 -1.74 -9.35 9.08
CA LYS A 23 -1.90 -10.45 8.12
C LYS A 23 -2.43 -9.95 6.79
N PHE A 24 -3.46 -9.11 6.82
CA PHE A 24 -4.02 -8.44 5.66
C PHE A 24 -2.96 -7.58 4.98
N SER A 25 -2.25 -6.76 5.76
CA SER A 25 -1.22 -5.84 5.24
C SER A 25 -0.07 -6.58 4.57
N PHE A 26 0.37 -7.70 5.15
CA PHE A 26 1.37 -8.58 4.54
C PHE A 26 0.88 -9.17 3.20
N LYS A 27 -0.36 -9.64 3.13
CA LYS A 27 -0.95 -10.16 1.88
C LYS A 27 -1.10 -9.07 0.82
N ILE A 28 -1.46 -7.84 1.19
CA ILE A 28 -1.47 -6.69 0.27
C ILE A 28 -0.07 -6.38 -0.23
N GLY A 29 0.93 -6.41 0.65
CA GLY A 29 2.33 -6.22 0.26
C GLY A 29 2.79 -7.27 -0.75
N LEU A 30 2.44 -8.55 -0.53
CA LEU A 30 2.70 -9.63 -1.49
C LEU A 30 2.01 -9.38 -2.84
N ALA A 31 0.74 -8.95 -2.83
CA ALA A 31 -0.02 -8.70 -4.05
C ALA A 31 0.57 -7.55 -4.87
N LEU A 32 0.88 -6.43 -4.19
CA LEU A 32 1.52 -5.28 -4.80
C LEU A 32 2.92 -5.62 -5.33
N GLY A 33 3.72 -6.36 -4.56
CA GLY A 33 5.06 -6.74 -4.97
C GLY A 33 5.06 -7.71 -6.15
N LYS A 34 4.12 -8.66 -6.20
CA LYS A 34 3.95 -9.55 -7.37
C LYS A 34 3.51 -8.78 -8.62
N TYR A 35 2.66 -7.78 -8.47
CA TYR A 35 2.29 -6.89 -9.56
C TYR A 35 3.48 -6.05 -10.04
N LEU A 36 4.27 -5.53 -9.10
CA LEU A 36 5.46 -4.73 -9.37
C LEU A 36 6.60 -5.51 -10.02
N GLY A 37 6.80 -6.78 -9.63
CA GLY A 37 7.97 -7.57 -10.00
C GLY A 37 9.25 -7.09 -9.30
N LYS A 38 10.39 -7.08 -10.01
CA LYS A 38 11.70 -6.64 -9.49
C LYS A 38 11.85 -5.10 -9.52
N GLY A 39 10.90 -4.39 -8.92
CA GLY A 39 10.88 -2.92 -8.85
C GLY A 39 11.24 -2.34 -7.49
N ARG A 40 11.41 -1.02 -7.43
CA ARG A 40 11.70 -0.25 -6.21
C ARG A 40 10.42 0.36 -5.65
N ALA A 41 10.15 0.12 -4.36
CA ALA A 41 9.01 0.66 -3.64
C ALA A 41 9.44 1.62 -2.54
N LEU A 42 8.75 2.75 -2.42
CA LEU A 42 8.90 3.68 -1.32
C LEU A 42 7.65 3.64 -0.44
N VAL A 43 7.81 3.34 0.85
CA VAL A 43 6.69 3.23 1.78
C VAL A 43 6.84 4.28 2.88
N ALA A 44 5.76 4.97 3.22
CA ALA A 44 5.70 5.82 4.41
C ALA A 44 4.35 5.72 5.09
N ARG A 45 4.26 6.30 6.27
CA ARG A 45 3.05 6.28 7.09
C ARG A 45 2.82 7.61 7.81
N ASP A 46 1.61 7.81 8.30
CA ASP A 46 1.32 8.85 9.29
C ASP A 46 1.58 8.33 10.73
N PRO A 47 1.58 9.20 11.77
CA PRO A 47 1.99 8.80 13.12
C PRO A 47 0.89 8.08 13.92
N ARG A 48 -0.24 7.68 13.31
CA ARG A 48 -1.35 7.10 14.08
C ARG A 48 -0.97 5.75 14.72
N PRO A 49 -1.54 5.41 15.89
CA PRO A 49 -1.34 4.10 16.51
C PRO A 49 -1.68 2.95 15.55
N GLY A 50 -0.88 1.89 15.55
CA GLY A 50 -1.06 0.73 14.67
C GLY A 50 -0.51 0.90 13.25
N ALA A 51 -0.22 2.12 12.80
CA ALA A 51 0.33 2.34 11.45
C ALA A 51 1.72 1.74 11.28
N LYS A 52 2.55 1.72 12.34
CA LYS A 52 3.89 1.15 12.29
C LYS A 52 3.84 -0.35 12.01
N GLU A 53 3.02 -1.09 12.74
CA GLU A 53 2.86 -2.53 12.62
C GLU A 53 2.32 -2.91 11.23
N ILE A 54 1.29 -2.20 10.77
CA ILE A 54 0.72 -2.33 9.43
C ILE A 54 1.78 -2.08 8.34
N THR A 55 2.55 -1.01 8.48
CA THR A 55 3.60 -0.63 7.52
C THR A 55 4.70 -1.70 7.46
N GLN A 56 5.15 -2.21 8.60
CA GLN A 56 6.18 -3.25 8.64
C GLN A 56 5.69 -4.57 8.06
N ALA A 57 4.44 -4.95 8.30
CA ALA A 57 3.84 -6.13 7.68
C ALA A 57 3.72 -5.97 6.15
N LEU A 58 3.29 -4.80 5.68
CA LEU A 58 3.24 -4.45 4.26
C LEU A 58 4.62 -4.54 3.60
N ILE A 59 5.66 -3.94 4.20
CA ILE A 59 7.04 -3.97 3.71
C ILE A 59 7.54 -5.41 3.59
N LYS A 60 7.31 -6.25 4.62
CA LYS A 60 7.67 -7.67 4.58
C LYS A 60 7.02 -8.40 3.41
N GLY A 61 5.76 -8.09 3.10
CA GLY A 61 5.05 -8.66 1.95
C GLY A 61 5.68 -8.24 0.62
N LEU A 62 5.96 -6.95 0.45
CA LEU A 62 6.62 -6.41 -0.75
C LEU A 62 7.99 -7.06 -0.98
N GLN A 63 8.82 -7.11 0.05
CA GLN A 63 10.16 -7.75 0.01
C GLN A 63 10.06 -9.24 -0.29
N LYS A 64 9.10 -9.95 0.31
CA LYS A 64 8.89 -11.38 0.05
C LYS A 64 8.51 -11.67 -1.40
N ALA A 65 7.86 -10.73 -2.08
CA ALA A 65 7.55 -10.81 -3.50
C ALA A 65 8.70 -10.38 -4.44
N GLY A 66 9.83 -9.91 -3.87
CA GLY A 66 11.04 -9.58 -4.63
C GLY A 66 11.25 -8.10 -4.93
N ALA A 67 10.43 -7.21 -4.36
CA ALA A 67 10.62 -5.76 -4.47
C ALA A 67 11.76 -5.27 -3.56
N GLU A 68 12.52 -4.28 -4.02
CA GLU A 68 13.42 -3.50 -3.17
C GLU A 68 12.59 -2.41 -2.49
N VAL A 69 12.68 -2.28 -1.16
CA VAL A 69 11.77 -1.42 -0.40
C VAL A 69 12.54 -0.48 0.50
N ASP A 70 12.29 0.82 0.34
CA ASP A 70 12.76 1.88 1.23
C ASP A 70 11.61 2.35 2.14
N ASP A 71 11.84 2.31 3.46
CA ASP A 71 10.94 2.86 4.48
C ASP A 71 11.31 4.32 4.74
N ALA A 72 10.48 5.26 4.26
CA ALA A 72 10.67 6.69 4.45
C ALA A 72 10.24 7.17 5.85
N GLY A 73 9.73 6.28 6.70
CA GLY A 73 9.33 6.63 8.04
C GLY A 73 7.98 7.36 8.08
N ILE A 74 7.94 8.45 8.85
CA ILE A 74 6.77 9.33 8.92
C ILE A 74 6.94 10.41 7.87
N LEU A 75 6.05 10.44 6.88
CA LEU A 75 6.11 11.37 5.75
C LEU A 75 4.71 11.67 5.25
N ALA A 76 4.46 12.92 4.83
CA ALA A 76 3.16 13.28 4.26
C ALA A 76 2.97 12.61 2.89
N THR A 77 1.75 12.19 2.56
CA THR A 77 1.43 11.58 1.25
C THR A 77 1.92 12.38 0.04
N PRO A 78 1.71 13.71 -0.06
CA PRO A 78 2.23 14.46 -1.22
C PRO A 78 3.76 14.47 -1.30
N GLU A 79 4.45 14.47 -0.15
CA GLU A 79 5.92 14.41 -0.11
C GLU A 79 6.42 13.02 -0.53
N LEU A 80 5.76 11.95 -0.09
CA LEU A 80 6.05 10.58 -0.53
C LEU A 80 5.91 10.48 -2.05
N THR A 81 4.77 10.90 -2.62
CA THR A 81 4.52 10.80 -4.06
C THR A 81 5.50 11.66 -4.85
N TRP A 82 5.80 12.88 -4.38
CA TRP A 82 6.79 13.74 -5.04
C TRP A 82 8.19 13.10 -5.02
N TYR A 83 8.63 12.58 -3.88
CA TYR A 83 9.95 11.95 -3.74
C TYR A 83 10.04 10.66 -4.55
N GLN A 84 8.97 9.84 -4.54
CA GLN A 84 8.82 8.63 -5.34
C GLN A 84 9.10 8.92 -6.81
N VAL A 85 8.35 9.86 -7.41
CA VAL A 85 8.49 10.24 -8.83
C VAL A 85 9.87 10.83 -9.09
N LYS A 86 10.35 11.74 -8.22
CA LYS A 86 11.64 12.41 -8.40
C LYS A 86 12.84 11.47 -8.36
N ARG A 87 12.74 10.35 -7.63
CA ARG A 87 13.82 9.37 -7.42
C ARG A 87 13.64 8.07 -8.21
N GLY A 88 12.61 7.99 -9.05
CA GLY A 88 12.36 6.83 -9.91
C GLY A 88 12.03 5.56 -9.12
N TYR A 89 11.11 5.66 -8.15
CA TYR A 89 10.50 4.49 -7.53
C TYR A 89 9.27 4.07 -8.34
N ASP A 90 9.14 2.77 -8.57
CA ASP A 90 8.08 2.17 -9.38
C ASP A 90 6.74 2.10 -8.63
N LEU A 91 6.81 2.09 -7.29
CA LEU A 91 5.65 2.04 -6.41
C LEU A 91 5.85 2.98 -5.20
N GLY A 92 4.84 3.79 -4.90
CA GLY A 92 4.74 4.52 -3.63
C GLY A 92 3.62 3.94 -2.80
N VAL A 93 3.76 3.83 -1.49
CA VAL A 93 2.64 3.46 -0.61
C VAL A 93 2.58 4.35 0.61
N SER A 94 1.47 5.09 0.73
CA SER A 94 1.13 5.82 1.95
C SER A 94 0.22 4.99 2.85
N VAL A 95 0.67 4.73 4.08
CA VAL A 95 -0.13 4.10 5.13
C VAL A 95 -0.72 5.20 6.02
N THR A 96 -1.94 5.61 5.71
CA THR A 96 -2.60 6.76 6.36
C THR A 96 -4.10 6.62 6.30
N GLY A 97 -4.79 7.09 7.34
CA GLY A 97 -6.24 7.32 7.27
C GLY A 97 -6.59 8.74 6.83
N SER A 98 -5.63 9.62 6.56
CA SER A 98 -5.85 11.05 6.30
C SER A 98 -6.70 11.65 7.43
N HIS A 99 -7.89 12.16 7.12
CA HIS A 99 -8.85 12.76 8.05
C HIS A 99 -9.79 11.75 8.74
N LEU A 100 -9.64 10.45 8.49
CA LEU A 100 -10.48 9.44 9.12
C LEU A 100 -10.27 9.36 10.64
N PRO A 101 -11.29 8.88 11.38
CA PRO A 101 -11.16 8.58 12.80
C PRO A 101 -9.90 7.78 13.15
N TRP A 102 -9.42 7.96 14.38
CA TRP A 102 -8.13 7.40 14.83
C TRP A 102 -8.04 5.87 14.72
N ASN A 103 -9.17 5.17 14.78
CA ASN A 103 -9.27 3.71 14.69
C ASN A 103 -9.36 3.19 13.25
N MET A 104 -9.32 4.06 12.24
CA MET A 104 -9.30 3.68 10.82
C MET A 104 -7.95 4.02 10.19
N ILE A 105 -7.62 3.26 9.14
CA ILE A 105 -6.39 3.46 8.36
C ILE A 105 -6.65 3.11 6.90
N GLY A 106 -5.70 3.45 6.04
CA GLY A 106 -5.69 2.98 4.67
C GLY A 106 -4.29 2.68 4.16
N ILE A 107 -4.24 1.84 3.13
CA ILE A 107 -3.06 1.52 2.33
C ILE A 107 -3.33 2.14 0.96
N ILE A 108 -2.60 3.21 0.64
CA ILE A 108 -2.83 4.04 -0.54
C ILE A 108 -1.61 3.96 -1.47
N PRO A 109 -1.61 3.01 -2.42
CA PRO A 109 -0.53 2.87 -3.39
C PRO A 109 -0.66 3.80 -4.60
N THR A 110 0.49 4.22 -5.12
CA THR A 110 0.66 5.03 -6.34
C THR A 110 1.65 4.36 -7.29
N LEU A 111 1.40 4.47 -8.60
CA LEU A 111 2.25 3.99 -9.68
C LEU A 111 3.48 4.91 -9.87
N ALA A 112 4.40 4.51 -10.75
CA ALA A 112 5.67 5.21 -11.01
C ALA A 112 5.52 6.70 -11.40
N ASP A 113 4.41 7.07 -12.02
CA ASP A 113 4.05 8.44 -12.39
C ASP A 113 3.33 9.21 -11.28
N GLY A 114 3.10 8.58 -10.12
CA GLY A 114 2.36 9.11 -8.99
C GLY A 114 0.85 8.92 -9.08
N ALA A 115 0.32 8.29 -10.13
CA ALA A 115 -1.11 8.03 -10.27
C ALA A 115 -1.59 7.01 -9.23
N GLY A 116 -2.76 7.26 -8.64
CA GLY A 116 -3.40 6.30 -7.74
C GLY A 116 -3.86 5.02 -8.46
N ILE A 117 -3.86 3.90 -7.73
CA ILE A 117 -4.33 2.62 -8.27
C ILE A 117 -5.86 2.54 -8.27
N SER A 118 -6.44 2.31 -9.45
CA SER A 118 -7.87 2.08 -9.66
C SER A 118 -8.13 1.26 -10.93
N GLY A 119 -9.39 1.03 -11.30
CA GLY A 119 -9.76 0.44 -12.58
C GLY A 119 -9.20 -0.99 -12.77
N GLU A 120 -8.63 -1.26 -13.95
CA GLU A 120 -8.09 -2.59 -14.26
C GLU A 120 -6.86 -2.94 -13.43
N VAL A 121 -6.00 -1.95 -13.11
CA VAL A 121 -4.82 -2.17 -12.28
C VAL A 121 -5.24 -2.66 -10.90
N GLY A 122 -6.21 -1.98 -10.28
CA GLY A 122 -6.77 -2.39 -8.99
C GLY A 122 -7.33 -3.82 -9.03
N ARG A 123 -8.12 -4.14 -10.07
CA ARG A 123 -8.67 -5.50 -10.27
C ARG A 123 -7.60 -6.55 -10.46
N GLN A 124 -6.53 -6.26 -11.19
CA GLN A 124 -5.42 -7.19 -11.38
C GLN A 124 -4.73 -7.50 -10.04
N ILE A 125 -4.47 -6.47 -9.22
CA ILE A 125 -3.88 -6.66 -7.89
C ILE A 125 -4.84 -7.43 -6.98
N THR A 126 -6.15 -7.18 -7.06
CA THR A 126 -7.16 -7.99 -6.35
C THR A 126 -7.12 -9.47 -6.75
N ARG A 127 -7.02 -9.79 -8.05
CA ARG A 127 -6.90 -11.19 -8.50
C ARG A 127 -5.63 -11.86 -7.96
N ILE A 128 -4.51 -11.11 -7.89
CA ILE A 128 -3.27 -11.62 -7.30
C ILE A 128 -3.47 -11.89 -5.80
N TYR A 129 -4.09 -10.95 -5.08
CA TYR A 129 -4.39 -11.09 -3.66
C TYR A 129 -5.24 -12.34 -3.35
N GLU A 130 -6.22 -12.65 -4.19
CA GLU A 130 -7.09 -13.81 -4.02
C GLU A 130 -6.41 -15.14 -4.37
N SER A 131 -5.22 -15.12 -4.96
CA SER A 131 -4.48 -16.33 -5.33
C SER A 131 -3.79 -17.01 -4.14
N PHE A 132 -3.94 -16.49 -2.91
CA PHE A 132 -3.31 -16.98 -1.67
C PHE A 132 -4.15 -16.70 -0.42
#